data_AF-A0A969BKA5-F1
#
_entry.id   AF-A0A969BKA5-F1
#
_cell.length_a   1.000
_cell.length_b   1.000
_cell.length_c   1.000
_cell.angle_alpha   90.00
_cell.angle_beta   90.00
_cell.angle_gamma   90.00
#
_symmetry.space_group_name_H-M   'P 1'
#
loop_
_entity.id
_entity.type
_entity.pdbx_description
1 polymer ?
#
loop_
_entity_poly.entity_id
_entity_poly.type
_entity_poly.pdbx_seq_one_letter_code
_entity_poly.pdbx_strand_id
1 'polypeptide(L)'
;MKKLLAVGVLATLWAGGRFVYAQDLLTVEKQVPYTVVKNQAMTGTCWSFSTTSLVESQATHSGQGEFDISEMFTVRNSYLEKARNYLLRQEQRSSDPAVLATM
;
A
#
# COMPACT_ATOMS: atom_id res chain seq x y z
N MET A 1 26.66 -49.96 4.78
CA MET A 1 27.27 -48.60 4.85
C MET A 1 26.38 -47.49 4.25
N LYS A 2 25.65 -47.73 3.15
CA LYS A 2 24.78 -46.72 2.50
C LYS A 2 23.60 -46.23 3.35
N LYS A 3 23.01 -47.10 4.19
CA LYS A 3 21.88 -46.78 5.08
C LYS A 3 22.25 -45.88 6.27
N LEU A 4 23.51 -45.91 6.71
CA LEU A 4 23.99 -45.08 7.83
C LEU A 4 24.24 -43.62 7.41
N LEU A 5 24.68 -43.42 6.16
CA LEU A 5 24.84 -42.06 5.60
C LEU A 5 23.49 -41.36 5.39
N ALA A 6 22.45 -42.10 4.97
CA ALA A 6 21.12 -41.53 4.76
C ALA A 6 20.45 -41.06 6.07
N VAL A 7 20.66 -41.79 7.18
CA VAL A 7 20.13 -41.41 8.50
C VAL A 7 20.85 -40.17 9.06
N GLY A 8 22.16 -40.05 8.83
CA GLY A 8 22.93 -38.86 9.21
C GLY A 8 22.47 -37.59 8.48
N VAL A 9 22.14 -37.69 7.19
CA VAL A 9 21.62 -36.57 6.39
C VAL A 9 20.18 -36.21 6.77
N LEU A 10 19.35 -37.20 7.13
CA LEU A 10 17.99 -36.94 7.64
C LEU A 10 18.02 -36.24 9.01
N ALA A 11 18.96 -36.62 9.87
CA ALA A 11 19.12 -36.04 11.21
C ALA A 11 19.59 -34.57 11.15
N THR A 12 20.47 -34.22 10.21
CA THR A 12 20.89 -32.83 10.00
C THR A 12 19.80 -31.97 9.36
N LEU A 13 18.93 -32.54 8.52
CA LEU A 13 17.75 -31.86 7.99
C LEU A 13 16.65 -31.61 9.05
N TRP A 14 16.48 -32.51 10.03
CA TRP A 14 15.51 -32.33 11.12
C TRP A 14 15.99 -31.32 12.18
N ALA A 15 17.31 -31.21 12.40
CA ALA A 15 17.90 -30.27 13.35
C ALA A 15 18.25 -28.88 12.73
N GLY A 16 18.29 -28.76 11.40
CA GLY A 16 18.79 -27.58 10.69
C GLY A 16 17.76 -26.49 10.38
N GLY A 17 16.47 -26.72 10.66
CA GLY A 17 15.40 -25.76 10.40
C GLY A 17 15.24 -24.69 11.49
N ARG A 18 16.29 -23.91 11.79
CA ARG A 18 16.08 -22.68 12.56
C ARG A 18 15.49 -21.63 11.64
N PHE A 19 14.16 -21.46 11.70
CA PHE A 19 13.51 -20.25 11.24
C PHE A 19 14.06 -19.09 12.07
N VAL A 20 15.07 -18.38 11.53
CA VAL A 20 15.52 -17.11 12.08
C VAL A 20 14.43 -16.10 11.75
N TYR A 21 13.61 -15.80 12.75
CA TYR A 21 12.76 -14.61 12.74
C TYR A 21 13.68 -13.39 12.84
N ALA A 22 13.98 -12.79 11.68
CA ALA A 22 14.80 -11.58 11.56
C ALA A 22 14.00 -10.31 11.93
N GLN A 23 13.19 -10.37 12.99
CA GLN A 23 12.59 -9.16 13.55
C GLN A 23 13.58 -8.56 14.53
N ASP A 24 14.52 -7.81 13.97
CA ASP A 24 15.41 -6.94 14.73
C ASP A 24 14.57 -5.99 15.59
N LEU A 25 14.93 -5.91 16.85
CA LEU A 25 14.33 -5.07 17.87
C LEU A 25 14.57 -3.58 17.50
N LEU A 26 13.69 -3.00 16.70
CA LEU A 26 13.83 -1.61 16.26
C LEU A 26 13.63 -0.66 17.45
N THR A 27 14.71 -0.03 17.91
CA THR A 27 14.64 1.06 18.89
C THR A 27 14.26 2.35 18.18
N VAL A 28 13.23 3.03 18.68
CA VAL A 28 12.79 4.28 18.08
C VAL A 28 13.60 5.44 18.65
N GLU A 29 14.58 5.92 17.89
CA GLU A 29 15.44 7.04 18.29
C GLU A 29 14.70 8.39 18.30
N LYS A 30 13.79 8.62 17.33
CA LYS A 30 13.04 9.87 17.20
C LYS A 30 11.66 9.62 16.61
N GLN A 31 10.63 10.18 17.26
CA GLN A 31 9.25 10.18 16.78
C GLN A 31 8.79 11.61 16.49
N VAL A 32 8.08 11.79 15.38
CA VAL A 32 7.42 13.04 15.01
C VAL A 32 5.97 12.96 15.48
N PRO A 33 5.31 14.07 15.85
CA PRO A 33 3.88 14.06 16.15
C PRO A 33 3.06 13.52 14.97
N TYR A 34 2.09 12.65 15.24
CA TYR A 34 1.20 12.06 14.26
C TYR A 34 -0.21 11.90 14.86
N THR A 35 -1.23 11.85 14.00
CA THR A 35 -2.62 11.58 14.39
C THR A 35 -2.86 10.09 14.60
N VAL A 36 -4.01 9.73 15.16
CA VAL A 36 -4.37 8.32 15.41
C VAL A 36 -4.31 7.46 14.14
N VAL A 37 -3.97 6.18 14.29
CA VAL A 37 -3.91 5.24 13.17
C VAL A 37 -5.31 5.02 12.60
N LYS A 38 -5.50 5.38 11.33
CA LYS A 38 -6.76 5.21 10.60
C LYS A 38 -6.88 3.82 9.96
N ASN A 39 -8.13 3.36 9.76
CA ASN A 39 -8.42 2.05 9.16
C ASN A 39 -9.16 2.21 7.82
N GLN A 40 -8.52 1.79 6.72
CA GLN A 40 -9.11 1.82 5.37
C GLN A 40 -10.08 0.67 5.07
N ALA A 41 -10.22 -0.31 5.97
CA ALA A 41 -11.04 -1.50 5.80
C ALA A 41 -10.77 -2.21 4.44
N MET A 42 -11.79 -2.80 3.82
CA MET A 42 -11.66 -3.50 2.53
C MET A 42 -11.70 -2.54 1.34
N THR A 43 -10.82 -1.54 1.32
CA THR A 43 -10.71 -0.58 0.23
C THR A 43 -9.27 -0.41 -0.25
N GLY A 44 -9.10 -0.15 -1.56
CA GLY A 44 -7.82 0.12 -2.20
C GLY A 44 -7.40 1.60 -2.13
N THR A 45 -7.65 2.27 -1.00
CA THR A 45 -7.50 3.73 -0.87
C THR A 45 -6.31 4.16 0.00
N CYS A 46 -5.31 3.29 0.19
CA CYS A 46 -4.12 3.60 1.00
C CYS A 46 -3.46 4.92 0.61
N TRP A 47 -3.43 5.23 -0.69
CA TRP A 47 -2.91 6.49 -1.23
C TRP A 47 -3.61 7.73 -0.65
N SER A 48 -4.92 7.66 -0.41
CA SER A 48 -5.66 8.78 0.20
C SER A 48 -5.38 8.88 1.68
N PHE A 49 -5.37 7.74 2.39
CA PHE A 49 -5.11 7.68 3.83
C PHE A 49 -3.69 8.13 4.19
N SER A 50 -2.69 7.75 3.39
CA SER A 50 -1.31 8.19 3.62
C SER A 50 -1.12 9.69 3.39
N THR A 51 -1.87 10.27 2.45
CA THR A 51 -1.77 11.70 2.16
C THR A 51 -2.53 12.53 3.20
N THR A 52 -3.72 12.10 3.64
CA THR A 52 -4.43 12.81 4.72
C THR A 52 -3.64 12.76 6.02
N SER A 53 -3.09 11.61 6.41
CA SER A 53 -2.27 11.49 7.62
C SER A 53 -1.04 12.40 7.58
N LEU A 54 -0.44 12.59 6.40
CA LEU A 54 0.68 13.53 6.23
C LEU A 54 0.24 14.98 6.45
N VAL A 55 -0.88 15.38 5.85
CA VAL A 55 -1.42 16.75 5.97
C VAL A 55 -1.81 17.04 7.42
N GLU A 56 -2.46 16.10 8.10
CA GLU A 56 -2.82 16.24 9.52
C GLU A 56 -1.60 16.32 10.42
N SER A 57 -0.57 15.51 10.16
CA SER A 57 0.69 15.57 10.90
C SER A 57 1.41 16.90 10.68
N GLN A 58 1.35 17.46 9.47
CA GLN A 58 1.91 18.79 9.18
C GLN A 58 1.12 19.90 9.87
N ALA A 59 -0.21 19.84 9.89
CA ALA A 59 -1.05 20.80 10.61
C ALA A 59 -0.76 20.79 12.12
N THR A 60 -0.59 19.60 12.68
CA THR A 60 -0.15 19.41 14.07
C THR A 60 1.25 19.97 14.29
N HIS A 61 2.18 19.71 13.36
CA HIS A 61 3.55 20.23 13.42
C HIS A 61 3.62 21.77 13.33
N SER A 62 2.74 22.39 12.55
CA SER A 62 2.64 23.86 12.41
C SER A 62 1.85 24.54 13.54
N GLY A 63 1.35 23.79 14.53
CA GLY A 63 0.60 24.35 15.66
C GLY A 63 -0.81 24.81 15.31
N GLN A 64 -1.38 24.35 14.19
CA GLN A 64 -2.75 24.68 13.76
C GLN A 64 -3.83 23.87 14.49
N GLY A 65 -3.42 22.80 15.17
CA GLY A 65 -4.30 21.89 15.91
C GLY A 65 -4.44 20.52 15.25
N GLU A 66 -5.28 19.68 15.86
CA GLU A 66 -5.63 18.36 15.35
C GLU A 66 -6.88 18.46 14.47
N PHE A 67 -6.81 17.91 13.26
CA PHE A 67 -7.90 17.88 12.30
C PHE A 67 -8.18 16.44 11.91
N ASP A 68 -9.45 16.10 11.76
CA ASP A 68 -9.87 14.84 11.14
C ASP A 68 -10.41 15.13 9.74
N ILE A 69 -9.55 14.95 8.74
CA ILE A 69 -9.88 15.18 7.34
C ILE A 69 -10.46 13.89 6.76
N SER A 70 -11.60 13.99 6.08
CA SER A 70 -12.20 12.84 5.41
C SER A 70 -11.38 12.41 4.18
N GLU A 71 -10.77 11.23 4.25
CA GLU A 71 -10.12 10.57 3.11
C GLU A 71 -11.11 10.35 1.96
N MET A 72 -12.36 10.03 2.31
CA MET A 72 -13.41 9.70 1.36
C MET A 72 -13.84 10.87 0.49
N PHE A 73 -13.64 12.11 0.96
CA PHE A 73 -13.85 13.28 0.13
C PHE A 73 -12.91 13.29 -1.09
N THR A 74 -11.62 13.06 -0.86
CA THR A 74 -10.60 13.01 -1.93
C THR A 74 -10.81 11.82 -2.85
N VAL A 75 -11.17 10.65 -2.30
CA VAL A 75 -11.44 9.44 -3.08
C VAL A 75 -12.63 9.63 -4.01
N ARG A 76 -13.74 10.20 -3.51
CA ARG A 76 -14.94 10.46 -4.32
C ARG A 76 -14.61 11.35 -5.52
N ASN A 77 -13.92 12.46 -5.28
CA ASN A 77 -13.56 13.40 -6.36
C ASN A 77 -12.60 12.76 -7.37
N SER A 78 -11.63 11.97 -6.88
CA SER A 78 -10.70 11.24 -7.73
C SER A 78 -11.39 10.21 -8.62
N TYR A 79 -12.41 9.50 -8.11
CA TYR A 79 -13.17 8.53 -8.90
C TYR A 79 -14.05 9.19 -9.96
N LEU A 80 -14.65 10.34 -9.67
CA LEU A 80 -15.39 11.11 -10.68
C LEU A 80 -14.47 11.52 -11.85
N GLU A 81 -13.27 12.00 -11.53
CA GLU A 81 -12.29 12.39 -12.55
C GLU A 81 -11.77 11.19 -13.34
N LYS A 82 -11.52 10.05 -12.68
CA LYS A 82 -11.15 8.80 -13.37
C LYS A 82 -12.24 8.31 -14.31
N ALA A 83 -13.51 8.39 -13.91
CA ALA A 83 -14.63 8.00 -14.76
C ALA A 83 -14.76 8.92 -15.99
N ARG A 84 -14.64 10.24 -15.80
CA ARG A 84 -14.62 11.22 -16.91
C ARG A 84 -13.48 10.92 -17.88
N ASN A 85 -12.26 10.73 -17.36
CA ASN A 85 -11.10 10.43 -18.20
C ASN A 85 -11.22 9.10 -18.93
N TYR A 86 -11.88 8.11 -18.34
CA TYR A 86 -12.17 6.85 -19.02
C TYR A 86 -13.10 7.07 -20.22
N LEU A 87 -14.21 7.78 -20.04
CA LEU A 87 -15.16 8.08 -21.12
C LEU A 87 -14.49 8.85 -22.26
N LEU A 88 -13.78 9.93 -21.95
CA LEU A 88 -13.06 10.74 -22.93
C LEU A 88 -12.05 9.91 -23.74
N ARG A 89 -11.35 8.96 -23.09
CA ARG A 89 -10.40 8.07 -23.77
C ARG A 89 -11.10 7.08 -24.70
N GLN A 90 -12.30 6.61 -24.33
CA GLN A 90 -13.07 5.72 -25.21
C GLN A 90 -13.60 6.47 -26.42
N GLU A 91 -14.13 7.68 -26.22
CA GLU A 91 -14.57 8.57 -27.30
C GLU A 91 -13.41 8.83 -28.27
N GLN A 92 -12.24 9.22 -27.75
CA GLN A 92 -11.08 9.48 -28.58
C GLN A 92 -10.62 8.25 -29.39
N ARG A 93 -10.65 7.05 -28.77
CA ARG A 93 -10.35 5.80 -29.49
C ARG A 93 -11.39 5.52 -30.60
N SER A 94 -12.66 5.76 -30.34
CA SER A 94 -13.72 5.53 -31.33
C SER A 94 -13.65 6.52 -32.51
N SER A 95 -13.15 7.73 -32.27
CA SER A 95 -12.93 8.75 -33.31
C SER A 95 -11.62 8.58 -34.09
N ASP A 96 -10.75 7.65 -33.69
CA ASP A 96 -9.45 7.46 -34.34
C ASP A 96 -9.64 6.84 -35.73
N PRO A 97 -9.24 7.51 -36.83
CA PRO A 97 -9.36 6.98 -38.18
C PRO A 97 -8.62 5.66 -38.38
N ALA A 98 -7.57 5.37 -37.60
CA ALA A 98 -6.88 4.09 -37.66
C ALA A 98 -7.74 2.93 -37.15
N VAL A 99 -8.59 3.16 -36.15
CA VAL A 99 -9.51 2.15 -35.59
C VAL A 99 -10.70 1.94 -36.54
N LEU A 100 -11.25 3.02 -37.10
CA LEU A 100 -12.35 2.95 -38.07
C LEU A 100 -11.96 2.21 -39.36
N ALA A 101 -10.70 2.30 -39.79
CA ALA A 101 -10.23 1.58 -40.98
C ALA A 101 -10.05 0.06 -40.79
N THR A 102 -10.13 -0.44 -39.55
CA THR A 102 -9.99 -1.87 -39.21
C THR A 102 -11.30 -2.57 -38.89
N MET A 103 -12.42 -1.83 -38.91
CA MET A 103 -13.78 -2.33 -38.73
C MET A 103 -14.50 -2.46 -40.08
#